data_AF-A0A4Y9IVI8-F1
#
_entry.id   AF-A0A4Y9IVI8-F1
#
_cell.length_a   1.000
_cell.length_b   1.000
_cell.length_c   1.000
_cell.angle_alpha   90.00
_cell.angle_beta   90.00
_cell.angle_gamma   90.00
#
_symmetry.space_group_name_H-M   'P 1'
#
loop_
_entity.id
_entity.type
_entity.pdbx_description
1 polymer ?
#
loop_
_entity_poly.entity_id
_entity_poly.type
_entity_poly.pdbx_seq_one_letter_code
_entity_poly.pdbx_strand_id
1 'polypeptide(L)' 'MSWITESNRLKHFLYAIPCAIILTILFVGGLAAGMEFKDKAHGGVWDWLDLLATILGGIVGQMLQMAIIYILICVL' A
#
# COMPACT_ATOMS: atom_id res chain seq x y z
N MET A 1 3.03 -9.93 20.98
CA MET A 1 3.78 -9.60 19.75
C MET A 1 2.80 -9.02 18.74
N SER A 2 2.79 -7.71 18.53
CA SER A 2 1.98 -7.08 17.48
C SER A 2 2.88 -6.91 16.27
N TRP A 3 2.82 -7.89 15.36
CA TRP A 3 3.59 -7.90 14.11
C TRP A 3 3.42 -6.59 13.31
N ILE A 4 2.28 -5.92 13.45
CA ILE A 4 1.94 -4.68 12.72
C ILE A 4 2.59 -3.41 13.30
N THR A 5 3.08 -3.44 14.55
CA THR A 5 3.68 -2.26 15.22
C THR A 5 5.21 -2.28 15.29
N GLU A 6 5.87 -3.37 14.90
CA GLU A 6 7.32 -3.52 15.09
C GLU A 6 8.21 -2.73 14.09
N SER A 7 7.69 -2.28 12.93
CA SER A 7 8.50 -1.52 11.95
C SER A 7 7.74 -0.39 11.23
N ASN A 8 6.88 0.37 11.91
CA ASN A 8 6.03 1.35 11.23
C ASN A 8 5.13 0.75 10.11
N ARG A 9 4.91 -0.58 10.07
CA ARG A 9 4.08 -1.28 9.05
C ARG A 9 2.68 -0.70 8.89
N LEU A 10 2.13 -0.19 10.00
CA LEU A 10 0.85 0.53 9.99
C LEU A 10 0.89 1.77 9.09
N LYS A 11 2.00 2.51 9.05
CA LYS A 11 2.21 3.62 8.10
C LYS A 11 2.29 3.12 6.67
N HIS A 12 3.04 2.04 6.41
CA HIS A 12 3.11 1.42 5.07
C HIS A 12 1.73 1.04 4.55
N PHE A 13 0.91 0.43 5.41
CA PHE A 13 -0.48 0.10 5.10
C PHE A 13 -1.34 1.34 4.85
N LEU A 14 -1.35 2.31 5.77
CA LEU A 14 -2.23 3.50 5.65
C LEU A 14 -1.86 4.39 4.46
N TYR A 15 -0.57 4.58 4.16
CA TYR A 15 -0.15 5.42 3.05
C TYR A 15 -0.39 4.78 1.68
N ALA A 16 -0.47 3.45 1.60
CA ALA A 16 -0.80 2.76 0.35
C ALA A 16 -2.25 2.94 -0.08
N ILE A 17 -3.17 3.19 0.86
CA ILE A 17 -4.61 3.37 0.59
C ILE A 17 -4.88 4.54 -0.38
N PRO A 18 -4.47 5.80 -0.09
CA PRO A 18 -4.72 6.91 -1.01
C PRO A 18 -3.99 6.74 -2.35
N CYS A 19 -2.82 6.10 -2.36
CA CYS A 19 -2.09 5.80 -3.60
C CYS A 19 -2.88 4.84 -4.51
N ALA A 20 -3.49 3.80 -3.94
CA ALA A 20 -4.34 2.89 -4.71
C ALA A 20 -5.65 3.53 -5.17
N ILE A 21 -6.24 4.43 -4.39
CA ILE A 21 -7.49 5.12 -4.77
C ILE A 21 -7.30 6.01 -6.00
N ILE A 22 -6.18 6.75 -6.05
CA ILE A 22 -5.93 7.73 -7.13
C ILE A 22 -5.36 7.03 -8.37
N LEU A 23 -4.45 6.08 -8.16
CA LEU A 23 -3.77 5.37 -9.24
C LEU A 23 -4.36 3.98 -9.36
N THR A 24 -3.66 2.94 -8.88
CA THR A 24 -4.09 1.54 -8.85
C THR A 24 -3.16 0.71 -7.96
N ILE A 25 -3.53 -0.56 -7.73
CA ILE A 25 -2.67 -1.57 -7.08
C ILE A 25 -1.32 -1.78 -7.78
N LEU A 26 -1.22 -1.61 -9.10
CA LEU A 26 0.05 -1.77 -9.83
C LEU A 26 1.06 -0.70 -9.43
N PHE A 27 0.59 0.54 -9.25
CA PHE A 27 1.44 1.61 -8.73
C PHE A 27 1.88 1.32 -7.29
N VAL A 28 0.98 0.82 -6.44
CA VAL A 28 1.34 0.44 -5.07
C VAL A 28 2.38 -0.67 -5.02
N GLY A 29 2.32 -1.65 -5.93
CA GLY A 29 3.36 -2.68 -6.05
C GLY A 29 4.73 -2.08 -6.37
N GLY A 30 4.79 -1.14 -7.31
CA GLY A 30 6.01 -0.39 -7.62
C GLY A 30 6.49 0.49 -6.47
N LEU A 31 5.58 1.16 -5.76
CA LEU A 31 5.87 1.96 -4.57
C LEU A 31 6.47 1.11 -3.45
N ALA A 32 5.88 -0.05 -3.18
CA ALA A 32 6.35 -0.99 -2.16
C ALA A 32 7.76 -1.49 -2.47
N ALA A 33 8.00 -1.96 -3.70
CA ALA A 33 9.32 -2.39 -4.14
C ALA A 33 10.35 -1.24 -4.14
N GLY A 34 9.93 -0.02 -4.50
CA GLY A 34 10.78 1.17 -4.51
C GLY A 34 11.19 1.62 -3.10
N MET A 35 10.29 1.53 -2.12
CA MET A 35 10.60 1.84 -0.72
C MET A 35 11.63 0.86 -0.14
N GLU A 36 11.44 -0.44 -0.35
CA GLU A 36 12.39 -1.46 0.08
C GLU A 36 13.73 -1.37 -0.65
N PHE A 37 13.72 -1.04 -1.95
CA PHE A 37 14.94 -0.81 -2.71
C PHE A 37 15.72 0.39 -2.18
N LYS A 38 15.02 1.48 -1.85
CA LYS A 38 15.60 2.67 -1.22
C LYS A 38 16.22 2.31 0.13
N ASP A 39 15.54 1.53 0.96
CA ASP A 39 16.06 1.13 2.27
C ASP A 39 17.30 0.24 2.12
N LYS A 40 17.30 -0.70 1.17
CA LYS A 40 18.48 -1.48 0.78
C LYS A 40 19.66 -0.61 0.32
N ALA A 41 19.40 0.42 -0.47
CA ALA A 41 20.43 1.32 -0.99
C ALA A 41 21.09 2.16 0.12
N HIS A 42 20.39 2.43 1.23
CA HIS A 42 20.90 3.17 2.38
C HIS A 42 21.47 2.26 3.49
N GLY A 43 21.72 0.99 3.19
CA GLY A 43 22.30 0.02 4.14
C GLY A 43 21.28 -0.68 5.04
N GLY A 44 19.98 -0.50 4.78
CA GLY A 44 18.89 -1.22 5.43
C GLY A 44 18.74 -2.66 4.93
N VAL A 45 17.98 -3.46 5.67
CA VAL A 45 17.61 -4.83 5.31
C VAL A 45 16.29 -4.80 4.57
N TRP A 46 16.18 -5.63 3.52
CA TRP A 46 14.92 -5.78 2.78
C TRP A 46 13.89 -6.52 3.66
N ASP A 47 12.77 -5.88 3.96
CA ASP A 47 11.68 -6.45 4.75
C ASP A 47 10.48 -6.82 3.86
N TRP A 48 10.29 -8.13 3.65
CA TRP A 48 9.14 -8.65 2.91
C TRP A 48 7.80 -8.37 3.59
N LEU A 49 7.79 -8.15 4.90
CA LEU A 49 6.60 -7.85 5.68
C LEU A 49 6.15 -6.42 5.44
N ASP A 50 7.08 -5.49 5.21
CA ASP A 50 6.80 -4.07 4.92
C ASP A 50 6.27 -3.94 3.49
N LEU A 51 6.82 -4.71 2.55
CA LEU A 51 6.28 -4.88 1.21
C LEU A 51 4.85 -5.44 1.25
N LEU A 52 4.62 -6.52 2.00
CA LEU A 52 3.30 -7.13 2.13
C LEU A 52 2.29 -6.19 2.79
N ALA A 53 2.68 -5.44 3.83
CA ALA A 53 1.82 -4.45 4.47
C ALA A 53 1.40 -3.33 3.52
N THR A 54 2.33 -2.87 2.66
CA THR A 54 2.05 -1.87 1.63
C THR A 54 1.06 -2.41 0.58
N ILE A 55 1.26 -3.65 0.11
CA ILE A 55 0.34 -4.29 -0.84
C ILE A 55 -1.06 -4.47 -0.24
N LEU A 56 -1.16 -4.92 1.02
CA LEU A 56 -2.44 -5.08 1.71
C LEU A 56 -3.19 -3.75 1.82
N GLY A 57 -2.49 -2.65 2.13
CA GLY A 57 -3.06 -1.31 2.13
C GLY A 57 -3.55 -0.89 0.75
N GLY A 58 -2.78 -1.24 -0.29
CA GLY A 58 -3.18 -1.03 -1.69
C GLY A 58 -4.43 -1.78 -2.09
N ILE A 59 -4.61 -3.04 -1.64
CA ILE A 59 -5.83 -3.82 -1.92
C ILE A 59 -7.05 -3.15 -1.32
N VAL A 60 -6.94 -2.67 -0.07
CA VAL A 60 -8.02 -1.92 0.59
C VAL A 60 -8.33 -0.63 -0.16
N GLY A 61 -7.31 0.12 -0.58
CA GLY A 61 -7.51 1.32 -1.40
C GLY A 61 -8.15 1.02 -2.76
N GLN A 62 -7.79 -0.09 -3.41
CA GLN A 62 -8.36 -0.52 -4.69
C GLN A 62 -9.84 -0.91 -4.54
N MET A 63 -10.20 -1.63 -3.46
CA MET A 63 -11.61 -1.94 -3.16
C MET A 63 -12.42 -0.66 -2.92
N LEU A 64 -11.85 0.32 -2.21
CA LEU A 64 -12.52 1.59 -1.99
C LEU A 64 -12.68 2.39 -3.30
N GLN A 65 -11.66 2.40 -4.17
CA GLN A 65 -11.73 2.98 -5.51
C GLN A 65 -12.89 2.38 -6.31
N MET A 66 -13.00 1.05 -6.34
CA MET A 66 -14.09 0.36 -7.03
C MET A 66 -15.47 0.69 -6.45
N ALA A 67 -15.59 0.77 -5.11
CA ALA A 67 -16.84 1.17 -4.46
C ALA A 67 -17.25 2.59 -4.84
N ILE A 68 -16.31 3.54 -4.86
CA ILE A 68 -16.57 4.93 -5.26
C ILE A 68 -17.02 5.00 -6.73
N ILE A 69 -16.32 4.31 -7.63
CA ILE A 69 -16.68 4.27 -9.05
C ILE A 69 -18.06 3.63 -9.25
N TYR A 70 -18.35 2.54 -8.55
CA TYR A 70 -19.65 1.87 -8.61
C TYR A 70 -20.79 2.79 -8.17
N ILE A 71 -20.64 3.46 -7.03
CA ILE A 71 -21.63 4.43 -6.53
C ILE A 71 -21.82 5.56 -7.55
N LEU A 72 -20.74 6.09 -8.11
CA LEU A 72 -20.80 7.18 -9.08
C LEU A 72 -21.55 6.75 -10.35
N ILE A 73 -21.31 5.53 -10.84
CA ILE A 73 -22.03 4.98 -12.00
C ILE A 73 -23.51 4.71 -11.68
N CYS A 74 -23.84 4.23 -10.47
CA CYS A 74 -25.23 3.96 -10.10
C CYS A 74 -26.07 5.21 -9.82
N VAL A 75 -25.44 6.33 -9.46
CA VAL A 75 -26.12 7.60 -9.14
C VAL A 75 -26.29 8.49 -10.38
N LEU A 76 -25.44 8.34 -11.39
CA LEU A 76 -25.47 9.11 -12.64
C LEU A 76 -26.41 8.48 -13.68
#